data_AF-F3GL91-F1
#
_entry.id   AF-F3GL91-F1
#
_cell.length_a   1.000
_cell.length_b   1.000
_cell.length_c   1.000
_cell.angle_alpha   90.00
_cell.angle_beta   90.00
_cell.angle_gamma   90.00
#
_symmetry.space_group_name_H-M   'P 1'
#
loop_
_entity.id
_entity.type
_entity.pdbx_description
1 polymer ?
#
loop_
_entity_poly.entity_id
_entity_poly.type
_entity_poly.pdbx_seq_one_letter_code
_entity_poly.pdbx_strand_id
1 'polypeptide(L)'
;AGQPVPEALSLEQGDDSALPAFLARQPDAIWAVRSSSFGEDQADAANAGLSTTFLREPSHNVPARVAELHSAGVEEVVVQRFITPVLSGIAFVRHLSVELEWVEGHLESLADGQASPERAIISRLGAAWSSGDFKPSHGLTEEVLWDFLQGVLRVFHYVPG
;
A
#
# COMPACT_ATOMS: atom_id res chain seq x y z
N ALA A 1 9.01 -9.77 -6.22
CA ALA A 1 8.88 -8.48 -5.51
C ALA A 1 9.71 -7.42 -6.24
N GLY A 2 9.59 -6.13 -5.89
CA GLY A 2 10.45 -5.07 -6.44
C GLY A 2 10.08 -4.58 -7.85
N GLN A 3 8.82 -4.68 -8.26
CA GLN A 3 8.35 -3.97 -9.46
C GLN A 3 8.35 -2.45 -9.22
N PRO A 4 8.48 -1.62 -10.27
CA PRO A 4 8.40 -0.17 -10.11
C PRO A 4 7.10 0.24 -9.41
N VAL A 5 7.22 1.07 -8.39
CA VAL A 5 6.05 1.65 -7.72
C VAL A 5 5.29 2.50 -8.75
N PRO A 6 3.97 2.31 -8.89
CA PRO A 6 3.19 3.13 -9.81
C PRO A 6 3.29 4.60 -9.41
N GLU A 7 3.41 5.47 -10.42
CA GLU A 7 3.40 6.92 -10.21
C GLU A 7 2.15 7.33 -9.42
N ALA A 8 2.35 8.21 -8.44
CA ALA A 8 1.31 8.79 -7.62
C ALA A 8 1.42 10.31 -7.68
N LEU A 9 0.28 10.98 -7.59
CA LEU A 9 0.16 12.42 -7.49
C LEU A 9 -0.50 12.76 -6.15
N SER A 10 0.22 13.48 -5.29
CA SER A 10 -0.36 14.13 -4.13
C SER A 10 -0.97 15.46 -4.54
N LEU A 11 -2.18 15.72 -4.07
CA LEU A 11 -2.94 16.95 -4.28
C LEU A 11 -3.26 17.56 -2.93
N GLU A 12 -2.86 18.81 -2.73
CA GLU A 12 -3.26 19.59 -1.56
C GLU A 12 -4.52 20.39 -1.89
N GLN A 13 -5.35 20.63 -0.88
CA GLN A 13 -6.59 21.39 -1.06
C GLN A 13 -6.31 22.76 -1.70
N GLY A 14 -6.82 22.95 -2.92
CA GLY A 14 -6.68 24.20 -3.68
C GLY A 14 -5.64 24.15 -4.82
N ASP A 15 -4.88 23.06 -4.97
CA ASP A 15 -3.98 22.85 -6.12
C ASP A 15 -4.22 21.51 -6.82
N ASP A 16 -5.31 21.43 -7.59
CA ASP A 16 -5.63 20.28 -8.43
C ASP A 16 -5.16 20.46 -9.89
N SER A 17 -4.33 21.46 -10.16
CA SER A 17 -4.01 21.90 -11.53
C SER A 17 -3.26 20.83 -12.34
N ALA A 18 -2.46 20.00 -11.67
CA ALA A 18 -1.69 18.92 -12.28
C ALA A 18 -2.54 17.66 -12.60
N LEU A 19 -3.71 17.51 -11.97
CA LEU A 19 -4.52 16.29 -12.05
C LEU A 19 -4.95 15.94 -13.48
N PRO A 20 -5.49 16.85 -14.31
CA PRO A 20 -5.92 16.50 -15.67
C PRO A 20 -4.76 16.00 -16.53
N ALA A 21 -3.60 16.65 -16.44
CA ALA A 21 -2.41 16.28 -17.20
C ALA A 21 -1.85 14.92 -16.75
N PHE A 22 -1.91 14.63 -15.45
CA PHE A 22 -1.49 13.35 -14.89
C PHE A 22 -2.38 12.19 -15.36
N LEU A 23 -3.71 12.34 -15.29
CA LEU A 23 -4.66 11.33 -15.75
C LEU A 23 -4.55 11.09 -17.26
N ALA A 24 -4.32 12.14 -18.05
CA ALA A 24 -4.18 12.05 -19.51
C ALA A 24 -2.96 11.23 -19.96
N ARG A 25 -1.95 11.02 -19.11
CA ARG A 25 -0.80 10.16 -19.45
C ARG A 25 -1.20 8.69 -19.61
N GLN A 26 -2.28 8.27 -18.96
CA GLN A 26 -2.74 6.88 -18.96
C GLN A 26 -4.28 6.84 -18.98
N PRO A 27 -4.92 7.17 -20.13
CA PRO A 27 -6.36 7.39 -20.20
C PRO A 27 -7.19 6.15 -19.85
N ASP A 28 -6.70 4.97 -20.21
CA ASP A 28 -7.36 3.68 -19.98
C ASP A 28 -7.03 3.06 -18.61
N ALA A 29 -6.25 3.76 -17.78
CA ALA A 29 -5.93 3.28 -16.44
C ALA A 29 -7.14 3.40 -15.50
N ILE A 30 -7.12 2.53 -14.49
CA ILE A 30 -7.95 2.66 -13.29
C ILE A 30 -7.10 3.19 -12.14
N TRP A 31 -7.73 3.92 -11.24
CA TRP A 31 -7.07 4.73 -10.22
C TRP A 31 -7.52 4.35 -8.82
N ALA A 32 -6.63 4.58 -7.86
CA ALA A 32 -6.92 4.62 -6.44
C ALA A 32 -6.83 6.07 -5.99
N VAL A 33 -7.83 6.53 -5.25
CA VAL A 33 -7.90 7.87 -4.66
C VAL A 33 -8.00 7.69 -3.15
N ARG A 34 -7.00 8.18 -2.41
CA ARG A 34 -6.87 7.94 -0.96
C ARG A 34 -6.77 9.27 -0.23
N SER A 35 -7.49 9.40 0.87
CA SER A 35 -7.16 10.44 1.84
C SER A 35 -5.76 10.17 2.41
N SER A 36 -4.96 11.22 2.48
CA SER A 36 -3.69 11.26 3.21
C SER A 36 -3.82 12.41 4.19
N SER A 37 -3.85 12.11 5.49
CA SER A 37 -3.86 13.18 6.49
C SER A 37 -2.47 13.28 7.13
N PHE A 38 -1.94 14.50 7.25
CA PHE A 38 -0.62 14.73 7.88
C PHE A 38 -0.55 14.26 9.34
N GLY A 39 -1.70 13.91 9.95
CA GLY A 39 -1.82 13.35 11.31
C GLY A 39 -2.24 11.88 11.37
N GLU A 40 -2.22 11.14 10.25
CA GLU A 40 -2.61 9.71 10.24
C GLU A 40 -1.60 8.84 10.99
N ASP A 41 -0.31 9.16 10.86
CA ASP A 41 0.82 8.48 11.49
C ASP A 41 1.65 9.48 12.30
N GLN A 42 1.28 9.70 13.56
CA GLN A 42 2.11 10.39 14.54
C GLN A 42 2.88 9.36 15.38
N ALA A 43 4.06 9.71 15.86
CA ALA A 43 4.88 8.83 16.70
C ALA A 43 4.11 8.29 17.93
N ASP A 44 3.16 9.07 18.44
CA ASP A 44 2.37 8.75 19.64
C ASP A 44 0.88 8.48 19.34
N ALA A 45 0.44 8.53 18.08
CA ALA A 45 -0.95 8.27 17.69
C ALA A 45 -1.03 7.74 16.26
N ALA A 46 -1.58 6.53 16.11
CA ALA A 46 -1.95 5.97 14.81
C ALA A 46 -3.48 6.09 14.67
N ASN A 47 -3.92 6.85 13.67
CA ASN A 47 -5.34 6.99 13.32
C ASN A 47 -5.74 6.00 12.21
N ALA A 48 -5.16 4.80 12.25
CA ALA A 48 -5.44 3.74 11.30
C ALA A 48 -6.96 3.46 11.26
N GLY A 49 -7.57 3.60 10.08
CA GLY A 49 -9.00 3.37 9.86
C GLY A 49 -9.89 4.62 9.81
N LEU A 50 -9.33 5.83 9.91
CA LEU A 50 -10.07 7.07 9.63
C LEU A 50 -9.96 7.53 8.16
N SER A 51 -9.21 6.80 7.34
CA SER A 51 -9.00 7.12 5.92
C SER A 51 -10.14 6.62 5.03
N THR A 52 -10.56 7.48 4.08
CA THR A 52 -11.49 7.11 3.01
C THR A 52 -10.67 6.80 1.76
N THR A 53 -10.92 5.63 1.18
CA THR A 53 -10.23 5.15 -0.02
C THR A 53 -11.25 4.74 -1.08
N PHE A 54 -11.07 5.24 -2.30
CA PHE A 54 -11.79 4.82 -3.49
C PHE A 54 -10.85 4.02 -4.39
N LEU A 55 -11.21 2.79 -4.73
CA LEU A 55 -10.40 1.93 -5.59
C LEU A 55 -11.10 1.69 -6.93
N ARG A 56 -10.30 1.40 -7.95
CA ARG A 56 -10.76 1.04 -9.31
C ARG A 56 -11.58 2.15 -9.98
N GLU A 57 -11.30 3.41 -9.64
CA GLU A 57 -12.00 4.55 -10.21
C GLU A 57 -11.52 4.79 -11.66
N PRO A 58 -12.42 4.89 -12.64
CA PRO A 58 -12.04 5.32 -13.98
C PRO A 58 -11.59 6.78 -13.96
N SER A 59 -10.72 7.17 -14.91
CA SER A 59 -10.14 8.53 -14.99
C SER A 59 -11.17 9.66 -14.89
N HIS A 60 -12.38 9.48 -15.45
CA HIS A 60 -13.43 10.51 -15.43
C HIS A 60 -14.09 10.72 -14.06
N ASN A 61 -14.01 9.74 -13.14
CA ASN A 61 -14.55 9.86 -11.79
C ASN A 61 -13.54 10.46 -10.80
N VAL A 62 -12.24 10.37 -11.08
CA VAL A 62 -11.18 10.80 -10.14
C VAL A 62 -11.38 12.24 -9.64
N PRO A 63 -11.65 13.25 -10.50
CA PRO A 63 -11.86 14.61 -10.01
C PRO A 63 -13.01 14.75 -9.00
N ALA A 64 -14.09 13.99 -9.19
CA ALA A 64 -15.22 14.00 -8.28
C ALA A 64 -14.86 13.40 -6.91
N ARG A 65 -14.06 12.33 -6.88
CA ARG A 65 -13.57 11.70 -5.63
C ARG A 65 -12.59 12.58 -4.87
N VAL A 66 -11.70 13.27 -5.58
CA VAL A 66 -10.80 14.25 -4.97
C VAL A 66 -11.62 15.37 -4.30
N ALA A 67 -12.59 15.94 -5.02
CA ALA A 67 -13.47 16.97 -4.48
C ALA A 67 -14.31 16.49 -3.29
N GLU A 68 -14.76 15.23 -3.29
CA GLU A 68 -15.47 14.59 -2.19
C GLU A 68 -14.60 14.57 -0.92
N LEU A 69 -13.34 14.14 -1.03
CA LEU A 69 -12.40 14.09 0.09
C LEU A 69 -12.03 15.49 0.60
N HIS A 70 -11.74 16.44 -0.28
CA HIS A 70 -11.48 17.84 0.11
C HIS A 70 -12.70 18.47 0.80
N SER A 71 -13.92 18.16 0.36
CA SER A 71 -15.16 18.63 0.99
C SER A 71 -15.38 18.02 2.38
N ALA A 72 -14.85 16.80 2.61
CA ALA A 72 -14.83 16.15 3.91
C ALA A 72 -13.73 16.68 4.85
N GLY A 73 -12.93 17.65 4.40
CA GLY A 73 -11.86 18.26 5.19
C GLY A 73 -10.52 17.52 5.14
N VAL A 74 -10.33 16.63 4.16
CA VAL A 74 -9.03 15.99 3.92
C VAL A 74 -8.08 17.03 3.30
N GLU A 75 -6.89 17.16 3.89
CA GLU A 75 -5.90 18.17 3.49
C GLU A 75 -5.07 17.75 2.26
N GLU A 76 -4.70 16.45 2.19
CA GLU A 76 -3.97 15.86 1.07
C GLU A 76 -4.70 14.64 0.51
N VAL A 77 -4.80 14.56 -0.82
CA VAL A 77 -5.36 13.41 -1.52
C VAL A 77 -4.30 12.81 -2.43
N VAL A 78 -4.08 11.50 -2.30
CA VAL A 78 -3.14 10.76 -3.15
C VAL A 78 -3.93 10.04 -4.25
N VAL A 79 -3.63 10.40 -5.50
CA VAL A 79 -4.13 9.73 -6.70
C VAL A 79 -3.02 8.86 -7.26
N GLN A 80 -3.21 7.54 -7.25
CA GLN A 80 -2.23 6.59 -7.75
C GLN A 80 -2.87 5.62 -8.73
N ARG A 81 -2.13 5.19 -9.75
CA ARG A 81 -2.61 4.12 -10.63
C ARG A 81 -2.90 2.86 -9.83
N PHE A 82 -4.10 2.33 -9.98
CA PHE A 82 -4.49 1.09 -9.32
C PHE A 82 -3.82 -0.10 -10.01
N ILE A 83 -3.24 -0.98 -9.20
CA ILE A 83 -2.73 -2.28 -9.62
C ILE A 83 -3.74 -3.32 -9.22
N THR A 84 -4.21 -4.12 -10.18
CA THR A 84 -4.95 -5.34 -9.85
C THR A 84 -3.96 -6.37 -9.31
N PRO A 85 -3.96 -6.64 -8.00
CA PRO A 85 -2.99 -7.54 -7.42
C PRO A 85 -3.36 -8.99 -7.73
N VAL A 86 -2.34 -9.80 -7.99
CA VAL A 86 -2.46 -11.26 -7.96
C VAL A 86 -2.30 -11.77 -6.53
N LEU A 87 -1.44 -11.12 -5.74
CA LEU A 87 -1.23 -11.37 -4.32
C LEU A 87 -1.22 -10.03 -3.59
N SER A 88 -1.89 -9.96 -2.44
CA SER A 88 -1.82 -8.80 -1.55
C SER A 88 -1.58 -9.25 -0.12
N GLY A 89 -0.89 -8.42 0.67
CA GLY A 89 -0.62 -8.74 2.05
C GLY A 89 -0.11 -7.57 2.86
N ILE A 90 0.06 -7.83 4.14
CA ILE A 90 0.64 -6.94 5.14
C ILE A 90 1.93 -7.60 5.63
N ALA A 91 2.97 -6.80 5.83
CA ALA A 91 4.24 -7.27 6.36
C ALA A 91 4.69 -6.37 7.53
N PHE A 92 4.94 -6.97 8.69
CA PHE A 92 5.62 -6.32 9.81
C PHE A 92 7.10 -6.68 9.75
N VAL A 93 7.90 -5.74 9.25
CA VAL A 93 9.30 -5.98 8.92
C VAL A 93 10.19 -5.53 10.07
N ARG A 94 10.97 -6.45 10.65
CA ARG A 94 12.06 -6.15 11.59
C ARG A 94 13.38 -6.65 11.00
N HIS A 95 14.49 -6.24 11.63
CA HIS A 95 15.82 -6.63 11.14
C HIS A 95 16.11 -8.14 11.27
N LEU A 96 15.48 -8.80 12.26
CA LEU A 96 15.68 -10.23 12.54
C LEU A 96 14.58 -11.13 11.99
N SER A 97 13.38 -10.59 11.80
CA SER A 97 12.18 -11.36 11.46
C SER A 97 11.20 -10.50 10.69
N VAL A 98 10.39 -11.15 9.85
CA VAL A 98 9.29 -10.55 9.12
C VAL A 98 8.04 -11.38 9.41
N GLU A 99 7.01 -10.74 9.93
CA GLU A 99 5.69 -11.35 10.06
C GLU A 99 4.85 -10.97 8.84
N LEU A 100 4.21 -11.96 8.22
CA LEU A 100 3.46 -11.83 6.97
C LEU A 100 2.03 -12.31 7.16
N GLU A 101 1.09 -11.56 6.59
CA GLU A 101 -0.27 -12.02 6.31
C GLU A 101 -0.59 -11.72 4.84
N TRP A 102 -1.11 -12.68 4.08
CA TRP A 102 -1.43 -12.46 2.67
C TRP A 102 -2.62 -13.28 2.17
N VAL A 103 -3.17 -12.84 1.04
CA VAL A 103 -4.28 -13.47 0.32
C VAL A 103 -4.04 -13.42 -1.18
N GLU A 104 -4.62 -14.37 -1.90
CA GLU A 104 -4.76 -14.28 -3.36
C GLU A 104 -5.73 -13.15 -3.72
N GLY A 105 -5.39 -12.38 -4.73
CA GLY A 105 -6.16 -11.20 -5.14
C GLY A 105 -5.98 -10.02 -4.19
N HIS A 106 -7.09 -9.30 -3.94
CA HIS A 106 -7.07 -7.99 -3.28
C HIS A 106 -7.21 -8.08 -1.75
N LEU A 107 -6.51 -7.20 -1.04
CA LEU A 107 -6.47 -7.18 0.44
C LEU A 107 -7.80 -6.79 1.09
N GLU A 108 -8.73 -6.13 0.37
CA GLU A 108 -10.08 -5.82 0.90
C GLU A 108 -10.80 -7.06 1.41
N SER A 109 -10.58 -8.22 0.78
CA SER A 109 -11.16 -9.48 1.26
C SER A 109 -10.78 -9.84 2.70
N LEU A 110 -9.61 -9.38 3.16
CA LEU A 110 -9.13 -9.53 4.52
C LEU A 110 -9.75 -8.49 5.46
N ALA A 111 -9.88 -7.25 5.02
CA ALA A 111 -10.52 -6.17 5.79
C ALA A 111 -12.02 -6.46 6.03
N ASP A 112 -12.72 -7.00 5.04
CA ASP A 112 -14.15 -7.34 5.11
C ASP A 112 -14.42 -8.68 5.82
N GLY A 113 -13.37 -9.37 6.30
CA GLY A 113 -13.47 -10.67 6.98
C GLY A 113 -13.97 -11.82 6.09
N GLN A 114 -13.94 -11.65 4.76
CA GLN A 114 -14.42 -12.64 3.80
C GLN A 114 -13.39 -13.72 3.46
N ALA A 115 -12.11 -13.44 3.72
CA ALA A 115 -11.00 -14.36 3.50
C ALA A 115 -10.19 -14.58 4.78
N SER A 116 -9.70 -15.81 4.96
CA SER A 116 -8.68 -16.09 5.97
C SER A 116 -7.29 -15.91 5.34
N PRO A 117 -6.43 -15.03 5.88
CA PRO A 117 -5.07 -14.90 5.38
C PRO A 117 -4.26 -16.17 5.59
N GLU A 118 -3.36 -16.43 4.64
CA GLU A 118 -2.16 -17.22 4.90
C GLU A 118 -1.21 -16.39 5.76
N ARG A 119 -0.44 -17.07 6.63
CA ARG A 119 0.45 -16.41 7.59
C ARG A 119 1.79 -17.11 7.67
N ALA A 120 2.86 -16.34 7.79
CA ALA A 120 4.20 -16.85 8.02
C ALA A 120 5.06 -15.85 8.79
N ILE A 121 6.01 -16.37 9.56
CA ILE A 121 7.09 -15.62 10.17
C ILE A 121 8.39 -16.13 9.54
N ILE A 122 9.05 -15.27 8.78
CA ILE A 122 10.37 -15.55 8.20
C ILE A 122 11.43 -14.97 9.15
N SER A 123 12.45 -15.74 9.49
CA SER A 123 13.48 -15.31 10.44
C SER A 123 14.87 -15.76 10.04
N ARG A 124 15.84 -14.84 10.16
CA ARG A 124 17.27 -15.17 9.96
C ARG A 124 17.89 -15.92 11.13
N LEU A 125 17.17 -16.06 12.25
CA LEU A 125 17.62 -16.78 13.46
C LEU A 125 17.37 -18.30 13.36
N GLY A 126 16.83 -18.76 12.23
CA GLY A 126 16.57 -20.18 11.97
C GLY A 126 15.17 -20.64 12.38
N ALA A 127 14.88 -21.91 12.11
CA ALA A 127 13.52 -22.48 12.15
C ALA A 127 12.79 -22.33 13.50
N ALA A 128 13.51 -22.29 14.63
CA ALA A 128 12.90 -22.09 15.94
C ALA A 128 12.25 -20.71 16.13
N TRP A 129 12.61 -19.75 15.27
CA TRP A 129 12.09 -18.37 15.26
C TRP A 129 11.22 -18.09 14.03
N SER A 130 10.96 -19.12 13.23
CA SER A 130 10.03 -19.07 12.10
C SER A 130 8.72 -19.76 12.48
N SER A 131 7.63 -19.41 11.81
CA SER A 131 6.33 -20.04 12.03
C SER A 131 5.52 -20.02 10.75
N GLY A 132 4.82 -21.11 10.45
CA GLY A 132 4.22 -21.31 9.13
C GLY A 132 5.29 -21.41 8.03
N ASP A 133 4.82 -21.65 6.80
CA ASP A 133 5.69 -21.72 5.63
C ASP A 133 5.20 -20.70 4.60
N PHE A 134 6.10 -19.83 4.13
CA PHE A 134 5.77 -18.99 2.98
C PHE A 134 5.70 -19.86 1.73
N LYS A 135 4.51 -19.95 1.12
CA LYS A 135 4.28 -20.76 -0.08
C LYS A 135 4.67 -19.96 -1.33
N PRO A 136 5.74 -20.35 -2.07
CA PRO A 136 6.11 -19.64 -3.28
C PRO A 136 5.00 -19.71 -4.32
N SER A 137 4.64 -18.55 -4.89
CA SER A 137 3.55 -18.41 -5.84
C SER A 137 3.84 -17.27 -6.81
N HIS A 138 3.38 -17.37 -8.06
CA HIS A 138 3.50 -16.31 -9.07
C HIS A 138 4.93 -15.77 -9.26
N GLY A 139 5.95 -16.61 -9.06
CA GLY A 139 7.37 -16.22 -9.13
C GLY A 139 7.91 -15.47 -7.91
N LEU A 140 7.10 -15.27 -6.86
CA LEU A 140 7.52 -14.74 -5.56
C LEU A 140 7.98 -15.89 -4.66
N THR A 141 9.26 -15.87 -4.27
CA THR A 141 9.85 -16.80 -3.30
C THR A 141 10.10 -16.11 -1.96
N GLU A 142 10.32 -16.91 -0.91
CA GLU A 142 10.67 -16.40 0.43
C GLU A 142 11.92 -15.51 0.39
N GLU A 143 12.99 -15.97 -0.28
CA GLU A 143 14.26 -15.24 -0.42
C GLU A 143 14.07 -13.88 -1.11
N VAL A 144 13.34 -13.86 -2.24
CA VAL A 144 13.06 -12.62 -3.00
C VAL A 144 12.20 -11.64 -2.17
N LEU A 145 11.24 -12.16 -1.40
CA LEU A 145 10.42 -11.34 -0.53
C LEU A 145 11.24 -10.76 0.64
N TRP A 146 12.06 -11.60 1.28
CA TRP A 146 12.94 -11.20 2.37
C TRP A 146 13.90 -10.08 1.95
N ASP A 147 14.63 -10.27 0.85
CA ASP A 147 15.61 -9.30 0.36
C ASP A 147 14.96 -7.96 0.02
N PHE A 148 13.78 -7.99 -0.61
CA PHE A 148 13.01 -6.80 -0.90
C PHE A 148 12.61 -6.05 0.39
N LEU A 149 12.00 -6.75 1.36
CA LEU A 149 11.53 -6.12 2.60
C LEU A 149 12.68 -5.59 3.46
N GLN A 150 13.80 -6.30 3.53
CA GLN A 150 15.00 -5.80 4.20
C GLN A 150 15.61 -4.59 3.47
N GLY A 151 15.53 -4.54 2.14
CA GLY A 151 15.89 -3.36 1.35
C GLY A 151 15.03 -2.14 1.70
N VAL A 152 13.71 -2.33 1.79
CA VAL A 152 12.77 -1.27 2.24
C VAL A 152 13.10 -0.79 3.66
N LEU A 153 13.30 -1.72 4.60
CA LEU A 153 13.63 -1.38 5.99
C LEU A 153 14.87 -0.48 6.09
N ARG A 154 15.90 -0.74 5.26
CA ARG A 154 17.12 0.06 5.25
C ARG A 154 16.88 1.52 4.87
N VAL A 155 15.94 1.80 3.97
CA VAL A 155 15.63 3.17 3.54
C VAL A 155 14.87 3.94 4.62
N PHE A 156 13.90 3.30 5.28
CA PHE A 156 13.02 3.99 6.24
C PHE A 156 13.58 4.10 7.65
N HIS A 157 14.34 3.10 8.13
CA HIS A 157 14.85 3.10 9.51
C HIS A 157 16.28 3.63 9.65
N TYR A 158 17.01 3.77 8.54
CA TYR A 158 18.36 4.35 8.54
C TYR A 158 18.40 5.61 7.68
N VAL A 159 17.57 6.60 8.03
CA VAL A 159 17.94 7.99 7.73
C VAL A 159 19.12 8.31 8.66
N PRO A 160 20.34 8.57 8.15
CA PRO A 160 21.37 9.15 8.98
C PRO A 160 20.85 10.52 9.42
N GLY A 161 20.70 10.72 10.73
CA GLY A 161 20.56 12.06 11.30
C GLY A 161 21.80 12.91 11.02
#